data_AF-A0A3M1VU57-F1
#
_entry.id   AF-A0A3M1VU57-F1
#
_cell.length_a   1.000
_cell.length_b   1.000
_cell.length_c   1.000
_cell.angle_alpha   90.00
_cell.angle_beta   90.00
_cell.angle_gamma   90.00
#
_symmetry.space_group_name_H-M   'P 1'
#
loop_
_entity.id
_entity.type
_entity.pdbx_description
1 polymer ?
#
loop_
_entity_poly.entity_id
_entity_poly.type
_entity_poly.pdbx_seq_one_letter_code
_entity_poly.pdbx_strand_id
1 'polypeptide(L)'
;MIQATFTSGWLSVILALAAPTHTLTVGSSGAAFRTIGAALNAAQPGDTILVSPGLYREKLVIDKPLVLRGIDHPTIRGDGRGSVITIVADHCTVRGFRIEQSGLRLEDNDAGILVKSDGNTIADNDLSSILFGIYLSAANGNTIVRNRIEGRSELDIGRRGNGIHLWNCAGNTFEENVIVRVRDGIYFDHADHNIVRRNRIERSRYGLHYMYSNVSLFEENLLYGNYAGAALMYSDELTFRRNVFFRNRVGYSALGVLFKDCDRSLAEQNVIADNGVGLFLDNSMHNLFRRNLIIGNDAAIQLFSSALDNTFTENAFIDNLSPLRLVGRRTTTHWSHQRRGNYWDGYTGYDLDGDGIGDLPFRIQNIFQYLEGRHARLRLYLYSPAAQALAQAEALFPVIEGSNERDPFPLMRPPSLDLPDRIWPSHPQRRSPSPPSAFFSLAMFGASLTILWREHRR
;
A
#
# COMPACT_ATOMS: atom_id res chain seq x y z
N MET A 1 34.22 -38.19 41.48
CA MET A 1 34.52 -36.97 42.25
C MET A 1 35.03 -35.91 41.29
N ILE A 2 34.14 -35.09 40.72
CA ILE A 2 34.48 -33.87 39.99
C ILE A 2 33.52 -32.82 40.57
N GLN A 3 34.08 -31.87 41.31
CA GLN A 3 33.34 -30.79 41.98
C GLN A 3 32.91 -29.75 40.94
N ALA A 4 31.61 -29.49 40.86
CA ALA A 4 31.06 -28.33 40.18
C ALA A 4 31.06 -27.15 41.16
N THR A 5 31.83 -26.10 40.85
CA THR A 5 31.78 -24.81 41.53
C THR A 5 30.73 -23.93 40.84
N PHE A 6 29.56 -23.81 41.45
CA PHE A 6 28.58 -22.78 41.10
C PHE A 6 28.98 -21.46 41.77
N THR A 7 29.36 -20.46 40.97
CA THR A 7 29.48 -19.07 41.42
C THR A 7 28.11 -18.40 41.26
N SER A 8 27.53 -17.99 42.39
CA SER A 8 26.28 -17.24 42.50
C SER A 8 26.48 -15.78 42.08
N GLY A 9 26.08 -15.46 40.85
CA GLY A 9 25.92 -14.08 40.40
C GLY A 9 24.67 -13.47 41.03
N TRP A 10 24.86 -12.44 41.86
CA TRP A 10 23.79 -11.69 42.49
C TRP A 10 23.01 -10.90 41.41
N LEU A 11 21.76 -11.30 41.17
CA LEU A 11 20.81 -10.52 40.38
C LEU A 11 20.37 -9.32 41.24
N SER A 12 20.98 -8.17 41.04
CA SER A 12 20.48 -6.91 41.58
C SER A 12 19.18 -6.56 40.88
N VAL A 13 18.05 -6.98 41.44
CA VAL A 13 16.73 -6.49 41.06
C VAL A 13 16.66 -5.02 41.49
N ILE A 14 16.86 -4.11 40.54
CA ILE A 14 16.53 -2.70 40.73
C ILE A 14 14.99 -2.64 40.74
N LEU A 15 14.41 -2.64 41.93
CA LEU A 15 13.03 -2.19 42.12
C LEU A 15 12.97 -0.72 41.70
N ALA A 16 12.53 -0.45 40.47
CA ALA A 16 12.08 0.89 40.12
C ALA A 16 10.87 1.20 41.00
N LEU A 17 11.07 2.00 42.04
CA LEU A 17 9.98 2.63 42.78
C LEU A 17 9.16 3.43 41.77
N ALA A 18 7.99 2.91 41.38
CA ALA A 18 7.02 3.67 40.61
C ALA A 18 6.59 4.85 41.49
N ALA A 19 7.13 6.03 41.18
CA ALA A 19 6.63 7.28 41.74
C ALA A 19 5.11 7.37 41.45
N PRO A 20 4.32 7.95 42.37
CA PRO A 20 2.90 8.15 42.11
C PRO A 20 2.75 8.95 40.81
N THR A 21 2.00 8.39 39.84
CA THR A 21 1.73 9.05 38.56
C THR A 21 0.74 10.17 38.80
N HIS A 22 1.17 11.42 38.64
CA HIS A 22 0.33 12.58 38.87
C HIS A 22 -0.38 12.99 37.58
N THR A 23 -1.59 13.53 37.74
CA THR A 23 -2.35 14.09 36.62
C THR A 23 -2.29 15.61 36.67
N LEU A 24 -1.69 16.21 35.64
CA LEU A 24 -1.64 17.65 35.44
C LEU A 24 -2.73 18.05 34.44
N THR A 25 -3.49 19.09 34.74
CA THR A 25 -4.57 19.58 33.86
C THR A 25 -4.19 20.89 33.19
N VAL A 26 -4.46 21.03 31.90
CA VAL A 26 -4.20 22.24 31.10
C VAL A 26 -5.52 22.79 30.55
N GLY A 27 -5.83 24.08 30.72
CA GLY A 27 -7.09 24.65 30.28
C GLY A 27 -7.41 26.07 30.79
N SER A 28 -8.65 26.50 30.57
CA SER A 28 -9.12 27.86 30.88
C SER A 28 -9.77 28.04 32.26
N SER A 29 -10.43 27.04 32.84
CA SER A 29 -11.02 27.16 34.18
C SER A 29 -10.80 25.89 34.99
N GLY A 30 -10.40 26.03 36.25
CA GLY A 30 -10.10 24.90 37.15
C GLY A 30 -8.81 24.12 36.85
N ALA A 31 -8.17 24.37 35.70
CA ALA A 31 -6.93 23.69 35.33
C ALA A 31 -5.71 24.28 36.04
N ALA A 32 -4.82 23.40 36.51
CA ALA A 32 -3.54 23.75 37.14
C ALA A 32 -2.62 24.59 36.23
N PHE A 33 -2.67 24.38 34.91
CA PHE A 33 -1.82 25.08 33.93
C PHE A 33 -2.66 25.73 32.82
N ARG A 34 -2.14 26.83 32.27
CA ARG A 34 -2.75 27.54 31.13
C ARG A 34 -2.20 27.12 29.78
N THR A 35 -0.97 26.64 29.75
CA THR A 35 -0.26 26.21 28.52
C THR A 35 0.24 24.78 28.69
N ILE A 36 0.42 24.09 27.58
CA ILE A 36 0.90 22.70 27.57
C ILE A 36 2.38 22.67 27.95
N GLY A 37 3.18 23.60 27.44
CA GLY A 37 4.61 23.72 27.78
C GLY A 37 4.86 23.93 29.27
N ALA A 38 4.03 24.72 29.96
CA ALA A 38 4.17 24.89 31.41
C ALA A 38 3.89 23.58 32.18
N ALA A 39 2.90 22.80 31.75
CA ALA A 39 2.64 21.49 32.33
C ALA A 39 3.76 20.48 32.03
N LEU A 40 4.31 20.47 30.81
CA LEU A 40 5.46 19.62 30.44
C LEU A 40 6.68 19.91 31.32
N ASN A 41 6.97 21.20 31.57
CA ASN A 41 8.08 21.60 32.44
C ASN A 41 7.88 21.12 33.89
N ALA A 42 6.64 21.18 34.40
CA ALA A 42 6.33 20.77 35.77
C ALA A 42 6.19 19.24 35.95
N ALA A 43 5.81 18.52 34.89
CA ALA A 43 5.58 17.08 34.92
C ALA A 43 6.85 16.31 35.28
N GLN A 44 6.66 15.21 36.00
CA GLN A 44 7.65 14.19 36.29
C GLN A 44 7.52 13.01 35.31
N PRO A 45 8.60 12.20 35.14
CA PRO A 45 8.51 10.93 34.43
C PRO A 45 7.34 10.06 34.93
N GLY A 46 6.50 9.59 34.01
CA GLY A 46 5.31 8.77 34.27
C GLY A 46 4.00 9.56 34.43
N ASP A 47 4.06 10.89 34.52
CA ASP A 47 2.85 11.71 34.69
C ASP A 47 1.93 11.69 33.47
N THR A 48 0.67 12.07 33.70
CA THR A 48 -0.31 12.31 32.63
C THR A 48 -0.69 13.79 32.59
N ILE A 49 -0.57 14.41 31.41
CA ILE A 49 -1.05 15.76 31.14
C ILE A 49 -2.36 15.67 30.37
N LEU A 50 -3.46 16.07 31.01
CA LEU A 50 -4.79 16.18 30.41
C LEU A 50 -5.01 17.60 29.89
N VAL A 51 -5.23 17.73 28.59
CA VAL A 51 -5.45 19.02 27.93
C VAL A 51 -6.91 19.15 27.57
N SER A 52 -7.60 20.12 28.19
CA SER A 52 -9.00 20.44 27.89
C SER A 52 -9.16 21.08 26.50
N PRO A 53 -10.37 21.09 25.92
CA PRO A 53 -10.64 21.75 24.65
C PRO A 53 -10.14 23.19 24.61
N GLY A 54 -9.42 23.54 23.55
CA GLY A 54 -8.84 24.87 23.39
C GLY A 54 -7.88 24.96 22.19
N LEU A 55 -7.42 26.17 21.92
CA LEU A 55 -6.38 26.45 20.93
C LEU A 55 -5.08 26.85 21.65
N TYR A 56 -4.07 26.02 21.51
CA TYR A 56 -2.75 26.16 22.11
C TYR A 56 -1.75 26.50 21.01
N ARG A 57 -1.26 27.75 20.99
CA ARG A 57 -0.25 28.21 20.02
C ARG A 57 1.13 27.97 20.59
N GLU A 58 1.62 26.76 20.45
CA GLU A 58 2.83 26.29 21.10
C GLU A 58 3.62 25.36 20.18
N LYS A 59 4.94 25.31 20.40
CA LYS A 59 5.79 24.23 19.92
C LYS A 59 6.30 23.47 21.13
N LEU A 60 6.16 22.15 21.10
CA LEU A 60 6.35 21.31 22.27
C LEU A 60 7.55 20.40 22.08
N VAL A 61 8.32 20.23 23.15
CA VAL A 61 9.34 19.19 23.27
C VAL A 61 8.96 18.29 24.43
N ILE A 62 8.86 16.99 24.18
CA ILE A 62 8.60 15.97 25.19
C ILE A 62 9.92 15.24 25.44
N ASP A 63 10.52 15.54 26.58
CA ASP A 63 11.87 15.14 26.98
C ASP A 63 11.90 14.21 28.21
N LYS A 64 10.73 13.75 28.64
CA LYS A 64 10.55 12.78 29.71
C LYS A 64 9.40 11.83 29.35
N PRO A 65 9.45 10.55 29.78
CA PRO A 65 8.37 9.59 29.51
C PRO A 65 7.09 10.07 30.19
N LEU A 66 6.03 10.35 29.43
CA LEU A 66 4.74 10.80 29.97
C LEU A 66 3.60 10.54 28.99
N VAL A 67 2.37 10.71 29.47
CA VAL A 67 1.17 10.69 28.63
C VAL A 67 0.67 12.12 28.42
N LEU A 68 0.76 12.64 27.20
CA LEU A 68 0.09 13.85 26.77
C LEU A 68 -1.23 13.47 26.09
N ARG A 69 -2.36 13.83 26.71
CA ARG A 69 -3.71 13.43 26.25
C ARG A 69 -4.63 14.64 26.11
N GLY A 70 -5.15 14.84 24.90
CA GLY A 70 -6.22 15.78 24.62
C GLY A 70 -7.59 15.20 24.96
N ILE A 71 -8.45 16.04 25.53
CA ILE A 71 -9.87 15.78 25.79
C ILE A 71 -10.68 16.52 24.73
N ASP A 72 -11.48 15.78 23.96
CA ASP A 72 -12.28 16.29 22.84
C ASP A 72 -11.47 17.09 21.79
N HIS A 73 -10.27 16.59 21.45
CA HIS A 73 -9.41 17.11 20.38
C HIS A 73 -9.03 18.61 20.45
N PRO A 74 -8.34 19.06 21.53
CA PRO A 74 -7.76 20.39 21.55
C PRO A 74 -6.74 20.57 20.42
N THR A 75 -6.61 21.81 19.93
CA THR A 75 -5.72 22.14 18.83
C THR A 75 -4.37 22.63 19.34
N ILE A 76 -3.29 21.97 18.94
CA ILE A 76 -1.92 22.46 19.05
C ILE A 76 -1.53 23.03 17.69
N ARG A 77 -1.27 24.34 17.64
CA ARG A 77 -0.95 25.06 16.41
C ARG A 77 0.46 25.61 16.49
N GLY A 78 1.32 25.17 15.57
CA GLY A 78 2.66 25.72 15.40
C GLY A 78 2.65 27.15 14.85
N ASP A 79 3.85 27.72 14.72
CA ASP A 79 4.07 29.08 14.20
C ASP A 79 4.37 29.10 12.69
N GLY A 80 4.27 27.96 12.00
CA GLY A 80 4.66 27.81 10.60
C GLY A 80 6.17 27.65 10.38
N ARG A 81 6.94 27.31 11.42
CA ARG A 81 8.38 27.02 11.34
C ARG A 81 8.76 25.81 12.20
N GLY A 82 9.52 24.87 11.67
CA GLY A 82 9.93 23.69 12.41
C GLY A 82 8.77 22.71 12.61
N SER A 83 9.01 21.73 13.47
CA SER A 83 7.98 20.76 13.89
C SER A 83 7.11 21.30 15.02
N VAL A 84 5.84 20.87 15.08
CA VAL A 84 4.89 21.32 16.12
C VAL A 84 5.14 20.60 17.45
N ILE A 85 5.33 19.29 17.41
CA ILE A 85 5.69 18.46 18.57
C ILE A 85 6.97 17.69 18.24
N THR A 86 7.94 17.70 19.15
CA THR A 86 9.15 16.88 19.08
C THR A 86 9.22 15.95 20.29
N ILE A 87 9.34 14.66 20.07
CA ILE A 87 9.46 13.62 21.11
C ILE A 87 10.89 13.11 21.12
N VAL A 88 11.61 13.37 22.22
CA VAL A 88 13.01 12.96 22.41
C VAL A 88 13.20 11.98 23.56
N ALA A 89 12.17 11.74 24.38
CA ALA A 89 12.18 10.71 25.41
C ALA A 89 11.40 9.47 24.98
N ASP A 90 11.88 8.31 25.40
CA ASP A 90 11.23 7.03 25.16
C ASP A 90 9.91 6.91 25.90
N HIS A 91 9.08 5.97 25.47
CA HIS A 91 7.85 5.56 26.17
C HIS A 91 6.85 6.71 26.42
N CYS A 92 6.83 7.71 25.55
CA CYS A 92 5.83 8.78 25.58
C CYS A 92 4.56 8.35 24.87
N THR A 93 3.42 8.89 25.31
CA THR A 93 2.15 8.81 24.58
C THR A 93 1.67 10.20 24.19
N VAL A 94 1.37 10.43 22.90
CA VAL A 94 0.70 11.65 22.41
C VAL A 94 -0.61 11.26 21.76
N ARG A 95 -1.74 11.66 22.35
CA ARG A 95 -3.05 11.24 21.86
C ARG A 95 -4.17 12.26 21.94
N GLY A 96 -5.10 12.18 20.99
CA GLY A 96 -6.36 12.91 21.02
C GLY A 96 -6.21 14.40 20.75
N PHE A 97 -5.29 14.81 19.86
CA PHE A 97 -5.08 16.21 19.49
C PHE A 97 -5.47 16.50 18.05
N ARG A 98 -5.80 17.77 17.77
CA ARG A 98 -5.64 18.33 16.43
C ARG A 98 -4.29 19.04 16.35
N ILE A 99 -3.47 18.75 15.34
CA ILE A 99 -2.13 19.33 15.19
C ILE A 99 -2.04 20.02 13.84
N GLU A 100 -1.66 21.29 13.86
CA GLU A 100 -1.69 22.17 12.68
C GLU A 100 -0.45 23.05 12.57
N GLN A 101 -0.18 23.50 11.34
CA GLN A 101 0.73 24.61 11.03
C GLN A 101 2.20 24.36 11.41
N SER A 102 2.74 23.22 10.96
CA SER A 102 4.19 23.02 10.89
C SER A 102 4.84 23.97 9.89
N GLY A 103 6.17 24.00 9.87
CA GLY A 103 6.92 24.57 8.77
C GLY A 103 6.78 23.82 7.44
N LEU A 104 7.49 24.30 6.42
CA LEU A 104 7.41 23.88 5.01
C LEU A 104 8.78 23.50 4.42
N ARG A 105 9.83 23.36 5.24
CA ARG A 105 11.19 23.05 4.78
C ARG A 105 11.38 21.54 4.74
N LEU A 106 11.47 21.00 3.51
CA LEU A 106 11.75 19.57 3.27
C LEU A 106 13.13 19.17 3.82
N GLU A 107 14.11 20.06 3.71
CA GLU A 107 15.50 19.85 4.18
C GLU A 107 15.63 19.74 5.70
N ASP A 108 14.75 20.43 6.44
CA ASP A 108 14.73 20.40 7.90
C ASP A 108 13.76 19.35 8.46
N ASN A 109 13.08 18.61 7.58
CA ASN A 109 12.07 17.62 7.93
C ASN A 109 10.94 18.16 8.82
N ASP A 110 10.44 19.37 8.52
CA ASP A 110 9.35 20.00 9.28
C ASP A 110 8.11 19.08 9.36
N ALA A 111 7.67 18.75 10.57
CA ALA A 111 6.60 17.76 10.79
C ALA A 111 5.50 18.25 11.75
N GLY A 112 4.32 17.62 11.68
CA GLY A 112 3.34 17.73 12.76
C GLY A 112 3.91 17.14 14.05
N ILE A 113 4.41 15.91 13.98
CA ILE A 113 5.09 15.23 15.08
C ILE A 113 6.43 14.68 14.59
N LEU A 114 7.53 15.10 15.21
CA LEU A 114 8.86 14.53 15.01
C LEU A 114 9.21 13.61 16.19
N VAL A 115 9.57 12.37 15.90
CA VAL A 115 9.89 11.31 16.87
C VAL A 115 11.35 10.93 16.69
N LYS A 116 12.14 11.03 17.77
CA LYS A 116 13.58 10.77 17.80
C LYS A 116 13.98 9.81 18.94
N SER A 117 13.04 8.95 19.34
CA SER A 117 13.10 8.10 20.53
C SER A 117 12.25 6.85 20.34
N ASP A 118 12.36 5.90 21.27
CA ASP A 118 11.86 4.54 21.12
C ASP A 118 10.59 4.28 21.94
N GLY A 119 9.82 3.28 21.53
CA GLY A 119 8.72 2.75 22.34
C GLY A 119 7.57 3.74 22.58
N ASN A 120 7.41 4.76 21.73
CA ASN A 120 6.36 5.77 21.87
C ASN A 120 5.04 5.31 21.26
N THR A 121 3.93 5.87 21.75
CA THR A 121 2.60 5.69 21.18
C THR A 121 2.04 7.02 20.69
N ILE A 122 1.75 7.11 19.39
CA ILE A 122 1.10 8.28 18.78
C ILE A 122 -0.26 7.82 18.29
N ALA A 123 -1.32 8.26 18.97
CA ALA A 123 -2.64 7.66 18.80
C ALA A 123 -3.77 8.68 18.66
N ASP A 124 -4.76 8.39 17.82
CA ASP A 124 -6.03 9.13 17.80
C ASP A 124 -5.85 10.65 17.55
N ASN A 125 -4.85 11.06 16.76
CA ASN A 125 -4.60 12.47 16.42
C ASN A 125 -5.11 12.82 15.02
N ASP A 126 -5.51 14.08 14.82
CA ASP A 126 -5.91 14.68 13.54
C ASP A 126 -4.86 15.71 13.11
N LEU A 127 -4.19 15.44 12.01
CA LEU A 127 -3.02 16.16 11.54
C LEU A 127 -3.32 16.80 10.18
N SER A 128 -3.25 18.13 10.09
CA SER A 128 -3.57 18.87 8.87
C SER A 128 -2.72 20.14 8.74
N SER A 129 -2.60 20.70 7.53
CA SER A 129 -1.76 21.89 7.29
C SER A 129 -0.32 21.71 7.82
N ILE A 130 0.25 20.53 7.56
CA ILE A 130 1.63 20.16 7.92
C ILE A 130 2.38 19.64 6.70
N LEU A 131 3.71 19.75 6.72
CA LEU A 131 4.55 19.23 5.64
C LEU A 131 4.66 17.72 5.73
N PHE A 132 5.42 17.19 6.70
CA PHE A 132 5.39 15.78 7.07
C PHE A 132 4.35 15.55 8.17
N GLY A 133 3.61 14.45 8.10
CA GLY A 133 2.65 14.10 9.15
C GLY A 133 3.33 13.74 10.45
N ILE A 134 3.86 12.52 10.48
CA ILE A 134 4.65 11.98 11.57
C ILE A 134 5.99 11.55 10.99
N TYR A 135 7.09 12.10 11.50
CA TYR A 135 8.44 11.79 11.06
C TYR A 135 9.17 11.00 12.17
N LEU A 136 9.63 9.80 11.86
CA LEU A 136 10.46 8.97 12.73
C LEU A 136 11.91 9.04 12.24
N SER A 137 12.81 9.47 13.12
CA SER A 137 14.24 9.61 12.84
C SER A 137 15.02 8.80 13.85
N ALA A 138 15.65 7.70 13.41
CA ALA A 138 16.37 6.79 14.32
C ALA A 138 15.50 6.36 15.51
N ALA A 139 14.25 5.97 15.24
CA ALA A 139 13.21 5.72 16.24
C ALA A 139 12.60 4.33 16.04
N ASN A 140 12.64 3.50 17.07
CA ASN A 140 12.36 2.07 17.03
C ASN A 140 11.22 1.66 17.96
N GLY A 141 10.51 0.59 17.60
CA GLY A 141 9.49 0.01 18.47
C GLY A 141 8.29 0.93 18.77
N ASN A 142 8.04 1.94 17.94
CA ASN A 142 6.96 2.89 18.14
C ASN A 142 5.64 2.35 17.56
N THR A 143 4.52 2.76 18.17
CA THR A 143 3.16 2.45 17.72
C THR A 143 2.44 3.71 17.25
N ILE A 144 2.09 3.75 15.97
CA ILE A 144 1.40 4.88 15.34
C ILE A 144 0.03 4.36 14.90
N VAL A 145 -1.01 4.73 15.64
CA VAL A 145 -2.32 4.07 15.55
C VAL A 145 -3.51 5.02 15.48
N ARG A 146 -4.47 4.76 14.59
CA ARG A 146 -5.72 5.56 14.47
C ARG A 146 -5.50 7.06 14.28
N ASN A 147 -4.41 7.46 13.64
CA ASN A 147 -4.19 8.87 13.28
C ASN A 147 -4.84 9.18 11.93
N ARG A 148 -5.37 10.39 11.80
CA ARG A 148 -5.81 10.96 10.53
C ARG A 148 -4.77 11.98 10.08
N ILE A 149 -4.21 11.79 8.88
CA ILE A 149 -3.18 12.68 8.33
C ILE A 149 -3.65 13.17 6.96
N GLU A 150 -3.79 14.48 6.84
CA GLU A 150 -4.21 15.15 5.62
C GLU A 150 -3.09 16.04 5.06
N GLY A 151 -2.65 15.71 3.85
CA GLY A 151 -1.62 16.46 3.15
C GLY A 151 -2.10 17.82 2.64
N ARG A 152 -1.14 18.71 2.42
CA ARG A 152 -1.33 20.07 1.90
C ARG A 152 -1.70 20.09 0.42
N SER A 153 -3.00 20.04 0.12
CA SER A 153 -3.51 20.00 -1.25
C SER A 153 -3.19 21.24 -2.08
N GLU A 154 -2.89 22.36 -1.43
CA GLU A 154 -2.45 23.61 -2.07
C GLU A 154 -1.05 23.53 -2.69
N LEU A 155 -0.25 22.51 -2.31
CA LEU A 155 1.07 22.27 -2.87
C LEU A 155 1.00 21.23 -3.99
N ASP A 156 1.87 21.38 -4.98
CA ASP A 156 2.17 20.32 -5.93
C ASP A 156 2.66 19.06 -5.20
N ILE A 157 2.34 17.89 -5.74
CA ILE A 157 2.58 16.61 -5.06
C ILE A 157 4.05 16.41 -4.64
N GLY A 158 5.01 16.86 -5.44
CA GLY A 158 6.44 16.73 -5.13
C GLY A 158 6.92 17.64 -3.98
N ARG A 159 6.18 18.73 -3.72
CA ARG A 159 6.46 19.70 -2.65
C ARG A 159 5.76 19.36 -1.33
N ARG A 160 4.84 18.39 -1.34
CA ARG A 160 4.24 17.86 -0.10
C ARG A 160 5.25 16.99 0.63
N GLY A 161 5.12 16.91 1.95
CA GLY A 161 5.78 15.86 2.72
C GLY A 161 4.97 14.57 2.68
N ASN A 162 5.57 13.53 3.25
CA ASN A 162 4.94 12.21 3.39
C ASN A 162 3.97 12.23 4.58
N GLY A 163 2.99 11.32 4.58
CA GLY A 163 2.08 11.16 5.71
C GLY A 163 2.84 10.67 6.94
N ILE A 164 3.48 9.52 6.82
CA ILE A 164 4.40 8.98 7.81
C ILE A 164 5.75 8.73 7.11
N HIS A 165 6.83 9.20 7.71
CA HIS A 165 8.19 9.05 7.19
C HIS A 165 9.04 8.32 8.21
N LEU A 166 9.75 7.28 7.79
CA LEU A 166 10.74 6.58 8.60
C LEU A 166 12.11 6.75 7.97
N TRP A 167 13.10 7.09 8.79
CA TRP A 167 14.49 7.13 8.40
C TRP A 167 15.35 6.40 9.44
N ASN A 168 16.01 5.32 9.03
CA ASN A 168 16.88 4.49 9.88
C ASN A 168 16.15 3.94 11.13
N CYS A 169 15.01 3.27 10.93
CA CYS A 169 14.08 2.89 12.01
C CYS A 169 13.72 1.40 11.95
N ALA A 170 13.54 0.73 13.08
CA ALA A 170 13.17 -0.69 13.07
C ALA A 170 12.00 -1.03 14.02
N GLY A 171 11.24 -2.06 13.67
CA GLY A 171 10.27 -2.67 14.59
C GLY A 171 9.05 -1.81 14.92
N ASN A 172 8.69 -0.83 14.09
CA ASN A 172 7.55 0.04 14.33
C ASN A 172 6.24 -0.57 13.81
N THR A 173 5.12 -0.22 14.46
CA THR A 173 3.77 -0.65 14.07
C THR A 173 2.93 0.54 13.63
N PHE A 174 2.32 0.42 12.44
CA PHE A 174 1.41 1.41 11.85
C PHE A 174 0.05 0.77 11.66
N GLU A 175 -0.95 1.19 12.44
CA GLU A 175 -2.24 0.49 12.48
C GLU A 175 -3.45 1.44 12.40
N GLU A 176 -4.44 1.10 11.57
CA GLU A 176 -5.72 1.83 11.50
C GLU A 176 -5.58 3.34 11.19
N ASN A 177 -4.48 3.77 10.57
CA ASN A 177 -4.29 5.17 10.19
C ASN A 177 -5.02 5.49 8.88
N VAL A 178 -5.48 6.73 8.75
CA VAL A 178 -6.11 7.26 7.53
C VAL A 178 -5.24 8.39 6.98
N ILE A 179 -4.59 8.14 5.85
CA ILE A 179 -3.63 9.06 5.24
C ILE A 179 -4.15 9.49 3.86
N VAL A 180 -4.27 10.80 3.64
CA VAL A 180 -4.97 11.35 2.48
C VAL A 180 -4.20 12.50 1.85
N ARG A 181 -4.04 12.49 0.51
CA ARG A 181 -3.50 13.62 -0.27
C ARG A 181 -2.09 14.07 0.12
N VAL A 182 -1.26 13.18 0.65
CA VAL A 182 0.15 13.45 0.95
C VAL A 182 1.03 13.21 -0.29
N ARG A 183 2.36 13.40 -0.18
CA ARG A 183 3.28 12.93 -1.22
C ARG A 183 3.28 11.42 -1.26
N ASP A 184 3.91 10.77 -0.28
CA ASP A 184 3.82 9.33 -0.08
C ASP A 184 3.12 9.04 1.24
N GLY A 185 2.28 8.01 1.29
CA GLY A 185 1.49 7.65 2.46
C GLY A 185 2.36 7.29 3.65
N ILE A 186 3.01 6.13 3.57
CA ILE A 186 4.06 5.71 4.50
C ILE A 186 5.33 5.44 3.70
N TYR A 187 6.40 6.14 4.04
CA TYR A 187 7.70 6.04 3.40
C TYR A 187 8.73 5.42 4.35
N PHE A 188 9.38 4.35 3.88
CA PHE A 188 10.40 3.60 4.59
C PHE A 188 11.74 3.84 3.92
N ASP A 189 12.70 4.40 4.64
CA ASP A 189 14.07 4.60 4.20
C ASP A 189 15.01 3.96 5.20
N HIS A 190 15.64 2.85 4.81
CA HIS A 190 16.44 2.01 5.70
C HIS A 190 15.68 1.63 6.97
N ALA A 191 14.51 1.02 6.80
CA ALA A 191 13.60 0.75 7.90
C ALA A 191 13.04 -0.68 7.91
N ASP A 192 13.67 -1.54 8.70
CA ASP A 192 13.40 -2.99 8.70
C ASP A 192 12.37 -3.42 9.77
N HIS A 193 11.83 -4.63 9.63
CA HIS A 193 10.98 -5.28 10.64
C HIS A 193 9.73 -4.49 11.02
N ASN A 194 9.21 -3.65 10.12
CA ASN A 194 8.05 -2.82 10.37
C ASN A 194 6.77 -3.57 10.04
N ILE A 195 5.68 -3.23 10.75
CA ILE A 195 4.38 -3.84 10.55
C ILE A 195 3.32 -2.79 10.22
N VAL A 196 2.67 -2.94 9.07
CA VAL A 196 1.67 -2.00 8.55
C VAL A 196 0.34 -2.72 8.39
N ARG A 197 -0.64 -2.43 9.25
CA ARG A 197 -1.90 -3.18 9.30
C ARG A 197 -3.11 -2.28 9.19
N ARG A 198 -4.10 -2.68 8.40
CA ARG A 198 -5.45 -2.08 8.44
C ARG A 198 -5.46 -0.55 8.21
N ASN A 199 -4.48 -0.02 7.48
CA ASN A 199 -4.41 1.40 7.15
C ASN A 199 -5.19 1.69 5.86
N ARG A 200 -5.71 2.92 5.76
CA ARG A 200 -6.32 3.46 4.54
C ARG A 200 -5.47 4.59 4.01
N ILE A 201 -4.91 4.42 2.81
CA ILE A 201 -4.06 5.42 2.18
C ILE A 201 -4.60 5.75 0.80
N GLU A 202 -4.93 7.02 0.58
CA GLU A 202 -5.61 7.43 -0.64
C GLU A 202 -5.14 8.75 -1.25
N ARG A 203 -5.27 8.83 -2.58
CA ARG A 203 -5.01 10.03 -3.39
C ARG A 203 -3.63 10.64 -3.17
N SER A 204 -2.64 9.79 -2.96
CA SER A 204 -1.22 10.15 -2.79
C SER A 204 -0.40 9.64 -3.98
N ARG A 205 0.89 9.99 -4.07
CA ARG A 205 1.77 9.45 -5.12
C ARG A 205 1.92 7.95 -4.90
N TYR A 206 2.51 7.55 -3.79
CA TYR A 206 2.61 6.16 -3.39
C TYR A 206 1.83 5.91 -2.11
N GLY A 207 1.07 4.82 -2.05
CA GLY A 207 0.41 4.43 -0.81
C GLY A 207 1.44 4.01 0.24
N LEU A 208 2.19 2.95 -0.08
CA LEU A 208 3.39 2.53 0.66
C LEU A 208 4.62 2.69 -0.24
N HIS A 209 5.73 3.13 0.32
CA HIS A 209 6.97 3.33 -0.44
C HIS A 209 8.16 2.83 0.37
N TYR A 210 8.70 1.68 -0.02
CA TYR A 210 9.87 1.05 0.59
C TYR A 210 11.13 1.35 -0.20
N MET A 211 12.18 1.76 0.51
CA MET A 211 13.54 1.96 0.01
C MET A 211 14.50 1.31 1.00
N TYR A 212 15.22 0.27 0.57
CA TYR A 212 16.24 -0.40 1.40
C TYR A 212 15.71 -0.92 2.74
N SER A 213 14.50 -1.49 2.75
CA SER A 213 13.73 -1.75 3.97
C SER A 213 13.15 -3.17 3.94
N ASN A 214 13.74 -4.07 4.72
CA ASN A 214 13.59 -5.51 4.59
C ASN A 214 12.69 -6.12 5.68
N VAL A 215 12.34 -7.40 5.51
CA VAL A 215 11.71 -8.25 6.54
C VAL A 215 10.48 -7.60 7.17
N SER A 216 9.67 -6.94 6.35
CA SER A 216 8.51 -6.16 6.81
C SER A 216 7.19 -6.81 6.39
N LEU A 217 6.17 -6.64 7.23
CA LEU A 217 4.82 -7.16 7.01
C LEU A 217 3.86 -6.01 6.73
N PHE A 218 3.12 -6.07 5.63
CA PHE A 218 1.97 -5.20 5.44
C PHE A 218 0.72 -6.00 5.07
N GLU A 219 -0.32 -5.89 5.90
CA GLU A 219 -1.54 -6.68 5.75
C GLU A 219 -2.82 -5.88 5.92
N GLU A 220 -3.87 -6.29 5.19
CA GLU A 220 -5.22 -5.74 5.33
C GLU A 220 -5.32 -4.23 5.10
N ASN A 221 -4.38 -3.65 4.34
CA ASN A 221 -4.39 -2.23 4.00
C ASN A 221 -5.23 -1.97 2.74
N LEU A 222 -5.92 -0.83 2.74
CA LEU A 222 -6.61 -0.29 1.57
C LEU A 222 -5.79 0.84 0.94
N LEU A 223 -5.21 0.58 -0.23
CA LEU A 223 -4.41 1.54 -0.99
C LEU A 223 -5.18 1.94 -2.26
N TYR A 224 -5.83 3.11 -2.19
CA TYR A 224 -6.88 3.51 -3.11
C TYR A 224 -6.61 4.82 -3.84
N GLY A 225 -6.71 4.80 -5.18
CA GLY A 225 -6.66 6.04 -5.96
C GLY A 225 -5.33 6.78 -5.87
N ASN A 226 -4.24 6.07 -5.57
CA ASN A 226 -2.88 6.60 -5.58
C ASN A 226 -2.31 6.55 -7.01
N TYR A 227 -1.10 7.10 -7.22
CA TYR A 227 -0.41 6.88 -8.50
C TYR A 227 0.05 5.41 -8.53
N ALA A 228 0.83 5.01 -7.52
CA ALA A 228 1.05 3.59 -7.21
C ALA A 228 0.45 3.20 -5.86
N GLY A 229 -0.17 2.02 -5.80
CA GLY A 229 -0.66 1.47 -4.53
C GLY A 229 0.50 1.23 -3.57
N ALA A 230 1.47 0.40 -3.95
CA ALA A 230 2.75 0.28 -3.25
C ALA A 230 3.94 0.32 -4.22
N ALA A 231 5.01 0.97 -3.81
CA ALA A 231 6.32 0.97 -4.46
C ALA A 231 7.33 0.26 -3.54
N LEU A 232 7.71 -0.95 -3.91
CA LEU A 232 8.69 -1.78 -3.22
C LEU A 232 10.00 -1.67 -3.99
N MET A 233 11.02 -1.07 -3.37
CA MET A 233 12.27 -0.77 -4.04
C MET A 233 13.47 -1.19 -3.18
N TYR A 234 14.38 -1.95 -3.76
CA TYR A 234 15.64 -2.36 -3.12
C TYR A 234 15.42 -3.05 -1.77
N SER A 235 14.38 -3.88 -1.67
CA SER A 235 13.88 -4.39 -0.41
C SER A 235 13.52 -5.87 -0.53
N ASP A 236 13.98 -6.66 0.44
CA ASP A 236 13.91 -8.12 0.42
C ASP A 236 13.05 -8.67 1.55
N GLU A 237 12.55 -9.89 1.34
CA GLU A 237 11.80 -10.66 2.35
C GLU A 237 10.55 -9.93 2.86
N LEU A 238 9.89 -9.17 1.98
CA LEU A 238 8.62 -8.53 2.30
C LEU A 238 7.49 -9.55 2.28
N THR A 239 6.63 -9.51 3.29
CA THR A 239 5.39 -10.29 3.28
C THR A 239 4.21 -9.35 3.22
N PHE A 240 3.33 -9.54 2.24
CA PHE A 240 2.10 -8.78 2.17
C PHE A 240 0.91 -9.61 1.80
N ARG A 241 -0.12 -9.47 2.64
CA ARG A 241 -1.30 -10.31 2.54
C ARG A 241 -2.61 -9.60 2.81
N ARG A 242 -3.66 -10.02 2.11
CA ARG A 242 -5.02 -9.49 2.26
C ARG A 242 -5.11 -7.96 2.05
N ASN A 243 -4.18 -7.37 1.32
CA ASN A 243 -4.25 -5.95 0.97
C ASN A 243 -5.12 -5.73 -0.27
N VAL A 244 -5.71 -4.53 -0.38
CA VAL A 244 -6.49 -4.11 -1.53
C VAL A 244 -5.82 -2.93 -2.20
N PHE A 245 -5.33 -3.15 -3.42
CA PHE A 245 -4.77 -2.13 -4.30
C PHE A 245 -5.80 -1.81 -5.39
N PHE A 246 -6.51 -0.69 -5.21
CA PHE A 246 -7.69 -0.41 -6.01
C PHE A 246 -7.64 0.96 -6.68
N ARG A 247 -7.94 1.01 -7.98
CA ARG A 247 -8.08 2.27 -8.74
C ARG A 247 -6.84 3.16 -8.74
N ASN A 248 -5.65 2.58 -8.67
CA ASN A 248 -4.41 3.33 -8.82
C ASN A 248 -4.15 3.59 -10.32
N ARG A 249 -4.83 4.61 -10.84
CA ARG A 249 -4.93 4.91 -12.29
C ARG A 249 -4.40 6.28 -12.68
N VAL A 250 -3.70 6.97 -11.78
CA VAL A 250 -3.30 8.36 -12.02
C VAL A 250 -1.89 8.44 -12.61
N GLY A 251 -1.80 9.07 -13.79
CA GLY A 251 -0.53 9.38 -14.45
C GLY A 251 0.17 8.17 -15.07
N TYR A 252 1.42 8.37 -15.50
CA TYR A 252 2.25 7.35 -16.13
C TYR A 252 2.66 6.21 -15.18
N SER A 253 2.57 6.44 -13.86
CA SER A 253 2.95 5.49 -12.81
C SER A 253 1.74 4.81 -12.16
N ALA A 254 0.65 4.61 -12.94
CA ALA A 254 -0.60 3.96 -12.54
C ALA A 254 -0.44 2.46 -12.21
N LEU A 255 0.21 2.15 -11.09
CA LEU A 255 0.63 0.80 -10.72
C LEU A 255 -0.15 0.32 -9.47
N GLY A 256 -0.58 -0.94 -9.43
CA GLY A 256 -1.08 -1.56 -8.20
C GLY A 256 0.07 -1.76 -7.22
N VAL A 257 1.02 -2.60 -7.61
CA VAL A 257 2.27 -2.85 -6.87
C VAL A 257 3.46 -2.79 -7.82
N LEU A 258 4.44 -1.98 -7.47
CA LEU A 258 5.74 -1.90 -8.13
C LEU A 258 6.77 -2.69 -7.31
N PHE A 259 7.46 -3.61 -7.98
CA PHE A 259 8.65 -4.30 -7.51
C PHE A 259 9.83 -3.82 -8.34
N LYS A 260 10.82 -3.24 -7.66
CA LYS A 260 12.08 -2.87 -8.25
C LYS A 260 13.22 -3.36 -7.37
N ASP A 261 14.06 -4.25 -7.89
CA ASP A 261 15.20 -4.77 -7.14
C ASP A 261 14.77 -5.41 -5.80
N CYS A 262 13.74 -6.26 -5.83
CA CYS A 262 13.19 -6.95 -4.66
C CYS A 262 13.37 -8.46 -4.76
N ASP A 263 13.82 -9.10 -3.68
CA ASP A 263 14.07 -10.53 -3.62
C ASP A 263 13.26 -11.25 -2.52
N ARG A 264 12.94 -12.52 -2.77
CA ARG A 264 12.38 -13.46 -1.75
C ARG A 264 11.13 -12.96 -1.00
N SER A 265 10.30 -12.15 -1.65
CA SER A 265 9.07 -11.61 -1.05
C SER A 265 7.85 -12.49 -1.31
N LEU A 266 6.87 -12.45 -0.40
CA LEU A 266 5.61 -13.19 -0.46
C LEU A 266 4.41 -12.24 -0.61
N ALA A 267 3.69 -12.39 -1.73
CA ALA A 267 2.42 -11.76 -2.01
C ALA A 267 1.28 -12.80 -1.89
N GLU A 268 0.46 -12.72 -0.84
CA GLU A 268 -0.59 -13.71 -0.59
C GLU A 268 -1.99 -13.11 -0.41
N GLN A 269 -3.02 -13.66 -1.04
CA GLN A 269 -4.42 -13.24 -0.76
C GLN A 269 -4.71 -11.75 -0.99
N ASN A 270 -3.94 -11.05 -1.81
CA ASN A 270 -4.18 -9.65 -2.12
C ASN A 270 -5.21 -9.50 -3.23
N VAL A 271 -5.94 -8.38 -3.22
CA VAL A 271 -6.81 -7.95 -4.31
C VAL A 271 -6.13 -6.80 -5.04
N ILE A 272 -5.80 -7.01 -6.30
CA ILE A 272 -5.15 -6.05 -7.18
C ILE A 272 -6.13 -5.73 -8.31
N ALA A 273 -6.92 -4.67 -8.11
CA ALA A 273 -8.11 -4.42 -8.91
C ALA A 273 -8.13 -3.04 -9.57
N ASP A 274 -8.55 -2.99 -10.84
CA ASP A 274 -8.82 -1.73 -11.57
C ASP A 274 -7.61 -0.76 -11.56
N ASN A 275 -6.39 -1.27 -11.75
CA ASN A 275 -5.17 -0.46 -11.87
C ASN A 275 -4.70 -0.37 -13.34
N GLY A 276 -3.84 0.60 -13.66
CA GLY A 276 -3.24 0.68 -15.00
C GLY A 276 -2.32 -0.50 -15.29
N VAL A 277 -1.50 -0.89 -14.32
CA VAL A 277 -0.79 -2.17 -14.29
C VAL A 277 -0.99 -2.74 -12.89
N GLY A 278 -1.42 -4.00 -12.77
CA GLY A 278 -1.62 -4.65 -11.48
C GLY A 278 -0.29 -4.84 -10.75
N LEU A 279 0.59 -5.65 -11.32
CA LEU A 279 1.94 -5.94 -10.82
C LEU A 279 2.98 -5.50 -11.83
N PHE A 280 3.93 -4.68 -11.41
CA PHE A 280 5.09 -4.30 -12.21
C PHE A 280 6.35 -4.89 -11.58
N LEU A 281 7.12 -5.69 -12.32
CA LEU A 281 8.33 -6.34 -11.83
C LEU A 281 9.53 -5.99 -12.70
N ASP A 282 10.52 -5.33 -12.11
CA ASP A 282 11.84 -5.06 -12.70
C ASP A 282 12.95 -5.51 -11.76
N ASN A 283 13.90 -6.28 -12.30
CA ASN A 283 15.06 -6.83 -11.59
C ASN A 283 14.73 -7.45 -10.21
N SER A 284 13.54 -8.05 -10.10
CA SER A 284 13.01 -8.59 -8.85
C SER A 284 12.89 -10.09 -8.97
N MET A 285 13.41 -10.83 -7.99
CA MET A 285 13.70 -12.25 -8.13
C MET A 285 13.12 -13.10 -7.00
N HIS A 286 12.92 -14.39 -7.27
CA HIS A 286 12.50 -15.39 -6.28
C HIS A 286 11.26 -15.02 -5.45
N ASN A 287 10.38 -14.16 -5.98
CA ASN A 287 9.17 -13.74 -5.28
C ASN A 287 8.04 -14.75 -5.52
N LEU A 288 7.24 -14.99 -4.49
CA LEU A 288 6.09 -15.89 -4.54
C LEU A 288 4.79 -15.09 -4.52
N PHE A 289 4.03 -15.19 -5.60
CA PHE A 289 2.68 -14.66 -5.72
C PHE A 289 1.70 -15.81 -5.65
N ARG A 290 0.96 -15.90 -4.55
CA ARG A 290 -0.03 -16.97 -4.38
C ARG A 290 -1.39 -16.52 -3.90
N ARG A 291 -2.45 -17.13 -4.41
CA ARG A 291 -3.83 -16.87 -3.97
C ARG A 291 -4.23 -15.41 -4.07
N ASN A 292 -3.67 -14.64 -5.00
CA ASN A 292 -4.07 -13.25 -5.23
C ASN A 292 -5.20 -13.19 -6.27
N LEU A 293 -6.07 -12.19 -6.13
CA LEU A 293 -7.06 -11.83 -7.14
C LEU A 293 -6.58 -10.62 -7.91
N ILE A 294 -6.25 -10.81 -9.18
CA ILE A 294 -5.76 -9.79 -10.09
C ILE A 294 -6.87 -9.56 -11.12
N ILE A 295 -7.60 -8.46 -10.98
CA ILE A 295 -8.87 -8.27 -11.70
C ILE A 295 -9.02 -6.90 -12.35
N GLY A 296 -9.47 -6.85 -13.61
CA GLY A 296 -9.87 -5.60 -14.25
C GLY A 296 -8.74 -4.59 -14.48
N ASN A 297 -7.47 -5.02 -14.51
CA ASN A 297 -6.33 -4.13 -14.75
C ASN A 297 -6.06 -3.97 -16.26
N ASP A 298 -5.52 -2.83 -16.71
CA ASP A 298 -5.15 -2.67 -18.14
C ASP A 298 -3.97 -3.57 -18.53
N ALA A 299 -3.13 -3.95 -17.56
CA ALA A 299 -2.50 -5.26 -17.58
C ALA A 299 -2.41 -5.83 -16.19
N ALA A 300 -2.61 -7.14 -16.08
CA ALA A 300 -2.42 -7.84 -14.82
C ALA A 300 -0.95 -7.74 -14.38
N ILE A 301 -0.02 -8.11 -15.26
CA ILE A 301 1.41 -8.13 -14.98
C ILE A 301 2.18 -7.41 -16.09
N GLN A 302 3.07 -6.50 -15.72
CA GLN A 302 4.17 -6.04 -16.56
C GLN A 302 5.48 -6.60 -16.00
N LEU A 303 6.14 -7.43 -16.78
CA LEU A 303 7.29 -8.22 -16.36
C LEU A 303 8.49 -7.90 -17.24
N PHE A 304 9.58 -7.44 -16.66
CA PHE A 304 10.85 -7.30 -17.38
C PHE A 304 11.59 -8.64 -17.39
N SER A 305 12.34 -8.92 -18.46
CA SER A 305 13.17 -10.14 -18.51
C SER A 305 14.29 -10.18 -17.46
N SER A 306 14.55 -9.06 -16.78
CA SER A 306 15.43 -8.97 -15.60
C SER A 306 14.79 -9.55 -14.33
N ALA A 307 13.47 -9.71 -14.28
CA ALA A 307 12.76 -10.27 -13.14
C ALA A 307 12.72 -11.80 -13.24
N LEU A 308 13.70 -12.45 -12.60
CA LEU A 308 13.98 -13.87 -12.74
C LEU A 308 13.33 -14.71 -11.62
N ASP A 309 12.96 -15.95 -11.95
CA ASP A 309 12.66 -17.02 -11.00
C ASP A 309 11.53 -16.68 -10.01
N ASN A 310 10.61 -15.79 -10.42
CA ASN A 310 9.38 -15.51 -9.70
C ASN A 310 8.38 -16.64 -9.91
N THR A 311 7.51 -16.89 -8.93
CA THR A 311 6.51 -17.95 -9.00
C THR A 311 5.11 -17.40 -8.80
N PHE A 312 4.23 -17.67 -9.76
CA PHE A 312 2.79 -17.38 -9.70
C PHE A 312 2.02 -18.70 -9.60
N THR A 313 1.33 -18.93 -8.49
CA THR A 313 0.55 -20.16 -8.28
C THR A 313 -0.75 -19.86 -7.52
N GLU A 314 -1.82 -20.56 -7.86
CA GLU A 314 -3.13 -20.42 -7.25
C GLU A 314 -3.69 -19.00 -7.27
N ASN A 315 -3.30 -18.13 -8.21
CA ASN A 315 -3.89 -16.80 -8.36
C ASN A 315 -5.13 -16.86 -9.27
N ALA A 316 -5.99 -15.84 -9.23
CA ALA A 316 -7.06 -15.62 -10.21
C ALA A 316 -6.77 -14.39 -11.06
N PHE A 317 -6.71 -14.57 -12.38
CA PHE A 317 -6.63 -13.52 -13.38
C PHE A 317 -7.98 -13.41 -14.08
N ILE A 318 -8.68 -12.29 -13.85
CA ILE A 318 -10.06 -12.10 -14.32
C ILE A 318 -10.22 -10.72 -14.95
N ASP A 319 -10.86 -10.62 -16.11
CA ASP A 319 -11.21 -9.39 -16.82
C ASP A 319 -10.03 -8.41 -17.01
N ASN A 320 -8.79 -8.92 -17.02
CA ASN A 320 -7.63 -8.08 -17.30
C ASN A 320 -7.51 -7.89 -18.81
N LEU A 321 -7.29 -6.65 -19.24
CA LEU A 321 -7.18 -6.31 -20.66
C LEU A 321 -6.03 -7.07 -21.34
N SER A 322 -4.93 -7.25 -20.61
CA SER A 322 -3.74 -7.99 -21.02
C SER A 322 -3.21 -8.77 -19.80
N PRO A 323 -3.22 -10.12 -19.83
CA PRO A 323 -2.76 -10.93 -18.69
C PRO A 323 -1.28 -10.70 -18.34
N LEU A 324 -0.46 -10.54 -19.37
CA LEU A 324 0.98 -10.33 -19.24
C LEU A 324 1.44 -9.32 -20.30
N ARG A 325 2.36 -8.43 -19.93
CA ARG A 325 3.18 -7.60 -20.80
C ARG A 325 4.65 -7.91 -20.51
N LEU A 326 5.24 -8.80 -21.30
CA LEU A 326 6.64 -9.16 -21.20
C LEU A 326 7.53 -8.13 -21.93
N VAL A 327 8.39 -7.45 -21.19
CA VAL A 327 9.44 -6.58 -21.72
C VAL A 327 10.72 -7.40 -21.85
N GLY A 328 10.88 -8.04 -23.01
CA GLY A 328 11.96 -8.96 -23.31
C GLY A 328 11.52 -10.06 -24.28
N ARG A 329 12.36 -11.08 -24.48
CA ARG A 329 12.02 -12.23 -25.33
C ARG A 329 11.49 -13.43 -24.54
N ARG A 330 12.04 -13.67 -23.34
CA ARG A 330 11.72 -14.81 -22.46
C ARG A 330 11.81 -14.38 -21.00
N THR A 331 11.19 -15.14 -20.11
CA THR A 331 11.35 -15.04 -18.66
C THR A 331 11.64 -16.43 -18.08
N THR A 332 12.21 -16.48 -16.88
CA THR A 332 12.32 -17.71 -16.08
C THR A 332 11.21 -17.84 -15.04
N THR A 333 10.19 -16.97 -15.11
CA THR A 333 9.03 -17.00 -14.21
C THR A 333 8.29 -18.33 -14.32
N HIS A 334 7.96 -18.91 -13.16
CA HIS A 334 7.18 -20.12 -13.03
C HIS A 334 5.70 -19.77 -12.88
N TRP A 335 4.86 -20.28 -13.78
CA TRP A 335 3.40 -20.08 -13.74
C TRP A 335 2.65 -21.18 -12.98
N SER A 336 3.37 -22.04 -12.28
CA SER A 336 2.81 -23.07 -11.42
C SER A 336 3.83 -23.51 -10.38
N HIS A 337 3.34 -24.11 -9.30
CA HIS A 337 4.17 -24.74 -8.28
C HIS A 337 3.49 -26.02 -7.82
N GLN A 338 4.26 -27.11 -7.66
CA GLN A 338 3.73 -28.42 -7.24
C GLN A 338 2.49 -28.87 -8.04
N ARG A 339 2.56 -28.74 -9.38
CA ARG A 339 1.47 -29.06 -10.31
C ARG A 339 0.18 -28.25 -10.10
N ARG A 340 0.26 -27.07 -9.50
CA ARG A 340 -0.87 -26.15 -9.34
C ARG A 340 -0.52 -24.80 -9.93
N GLY A 341 -1.22 -24.45 -11.01
CA GLY A 341 -1.10 -23.18 -11.72
C GLY A 341 -2.09 -22.16 -11.19
N ASN A 342 -2.58 -21.31 -12.08
CA ASN A 342 -3.46 -20.18 -11.80
C ASN A 342 -4.81 -20.36 -12.50
N TYR A 343 -5.83 -19.70 -11.99
CA TYR A 343 -7.11 -19.55 -12.68
C TYR A 343 -7.03 -18.41 -13.69
N TRP A 344 -7.42 -18.70 -14.93
CA TRP A 344 -7.50 -17.75 -16.03
C TRP A 344 -8.92 -17.76 -16.57
N ASP A 345 -9.59 -16.62 -16.54
CA ASP A 345 -10.95 -16.46 -17.07
C ASP A 345 -11.11 -16.87 -18.55
N GLY A 346 -10.05 -16.74 -19.34
CA GLY A 346 -10.00 -17.18 -20.75
C GLY A 346 -9.71 -18.67 -20.96
N TYR A 347 -9.53 -19.48 -19.90
CA TYR A 347 -9.29 -20.91 -20.05
C TYR A 347 -10.54 -21.64 -20.51
N THR A 348 -10.44 -22.35 -21.64
CA THR A 348 -11.55 -23.10 -22.26
C THR A 348 -11.23 -24.59 -22.41
N GLY A 349 -10.22 -25.08 -21.68
CA GLY A 349 -9.88 -26.49 -21.65
C GLY A 349 -10.86 -27.31 -20.80
N TYR A 350 -10.51 -28.57 -20.59
CA TYR A 350 -11.32 -29.55 -19.88
C TYR A 350 -10.50 -30.21 -18.77
N ASP A 351 -11.20 -30.83 -17.84
CA ASP A 351 -10.67 -31.56 -16.67
C ASP A 351 -11.37 -32.93 -16.66
N LEU A 352 -10.73 -33.95 -17.25
CA LEU A 352 -11.31 -35.28 -17.44
C LEU A 352 -11.23 -36.14 -16.19
N ASP A 353 -10.22 -35.93 -15.33
CA ASP A 353 -10.03 -36.70 -14.10
C ASP A 353 -10.71 -36.08 -12.87
N GLY A 354 -11.19 -34.84 -12.99
CA GLY A 354 -11.99 -34.13 -11.99
C GLY A 354 -11.18 -33.59 -10.82
N ASP A 355 -9.85 -33.43 -10.97
CA ASP A 355 -8.97 -32.98 -9.89
C ASP A 355 -8.98 -31.44 -9.70
N GLY A 356 -9.70 -30.71 -10.57
CA GLY A 356 -9.83 -29.26 -10.56
C GLY A 356 -8.71 -28.53 -11.31
N ILE A 357 -7.83 -29.25 -12.00
CA ILE A 357 -6.76 -28.76 -12.86
C ILE A 357 -7.10 -29.10 -14.31
N GLY A 358 -6.87 -28.17 -15.22
CA GLY A 358 -7.10 -28.40 -16.64
C GLY A 358 -6.04 -29.30 -17.27
N ASP A 359 -6.47 -30.25 -18.10
CA ASP A 359 -5.61 -31.23 -18.80
C ASP A 359 -4.76 -30.59 -19.91
N LEU A 360 -5.14 -29.40 -20.37
CA LEU A 360 -4.44 -28.65 -21.40
C LEU A 360 -3.72 -27.43 -20.80
N PRO A 361 -2.45 -27.17 -21.17
CA PRO A 361 -1.77 -25.93 -20.77
C PRO A 361 -2.51 -24.68 -21.27
N PHE A 362 -2.58 -23.65 -20.44
CA PHE A 362 -3.08 -22.33 -20.85
C PHE A 362 -1.95 -21.49 -21.43
N ARG A 363 -2.21 -20.81 -22.56
CA ARG A 363 -1.28 -19.87 -23.16
C ARG A 363 -1.57 -18.45 -22.67
N ILE A 364 -0.60 -17.84 -21.99
CA ILE A 364 -0.82 -16.59 -21.23
C ILE A 364 -0.93 -15.36 -22.13
N GLN A 365 -0.20 -15.35 -23.24
CA GLN A 365 -0.27 -14.27 -24.24
C GLN A 365 -0.54 -14.84 -25.63
N ASN A 366 -1.43 -14.17 -26.36
CA ASN A 366 -1.58 -14.37 -27.80
C ASN A 366 -0.74 -13.36 -28.59
N ILE A 367 -0.61 -13.58 -29.90
CA ILE A 367 0.19 -12.70 -30.78
C ILE A 367 -0.27 -11.24 -30.76
N PHE A 368 -1.58 -10.99 -30.67
CA PHE A 368 -2.09 -9.63 -30.66
C PHE A 368 -1.69 -8.89 -29.38
N GLN A 369 -1.82 -9.54 -28.22
CA GLN A 369 -1.39 -9.00 -26.93
C GLN A 369 0.12 -8.77 -26.88
N TYR A 370 0.90 -9.65 -27.51
CA TYR A 370 2.34 -9.45 -27.68
C TYR A 370 2.66 -8.21 -28.53
N LEU A 371 1.96 -8.02 -29.66
CA LEU A 371 2.10 -6.82 -30.49
C LEU A 371 1.62 -5.55 -29.77
N GLU A 372 0.52 -5.63 -29.00
CA GLU A 372 0.00 -4.54 -28.17
C GLU A 372 1.03 -4.07 -27.14
N GLY A 373 1.74 -5.00 -26.50
CA GLY A 373 2.85 -4.68 -25.59
C GLY A 373 3.98 -3.88 -26.26
N ARG A 374 4.21 -4.06 -27.57
CA ARG A 374 5.22 -3.32 -28.35
C ARG A 374 4.69 -2.03 -28.96
N HIS A 375 3.39 -1.99 -29.26
CA HIS A 375 2.74 -0.88 -29.96
C HIS A 375 1.42 -0.52 -29.27
N ALA A 376 1.47 0.41 -28.32
CA ALA A 376 0.31 0.82 -27.52
C ALA A 376 -0.91 1.29 -28.36
N ARG A 377 -0.69 1.76 -29.60
CA ARG A 377 -1.77 2.16 -30.53
C ARG A 377 -2.66 0.98 -30.96
N LEU A 378 -2.17 -0.25 -30.87
CA LEU A 378 -2.95 -1.43 -31.20
C LEU A 378 -4.09 -1.70 -30.20
N ARG A 379 -4.07 -1.06 -29.01
CA ARG A 379 -5.15 -1.16 -28.03
C ARG A 379 -6.52 -0.78 -28.59
N LEU A 380 -6.59 0.12 -29.57
CA LEU A 380 -7.87 0.49 -30.20
C LEU A 380 -8.54 -0.69 -30.92
N TYR A 381 -7.78 -1.71 -31.29
CA TYR A 381 -8.26 -2.89 -32.01
C TYR A 381 -8.49 -4.09 -31.10
N LEU A 382 -8.28 -3.94 -29.78
CA LEU A 382 -8.49 -5.03 -28.85
C LEU A 382 -9.96 -5.48 -28.89
N TYR A 383 -10.17 -6.81 -28.91
CA TYR A 383 -11.48 -7.45 -29.12
C TYR A 383 -12.12 -7.20 -30.50
N SER A 384 -11.48 -6.51 -31.43
CA SER A 384 -11.99 -6.41 -32.80
C SER A 384 -12.01 -7.78 -33.48
N PRO A 385 -12.90 -8.00 -34.46
CA PRO A 385 -12.91 -9.25 -35.24
C PRO A 385 -11.55 -9.56 -35.88
N ALA A 386 -10.81 -8.53 -36.32
CA ALA A 386 -9.47 -8.69 -36.87
C ALA A 386 -8.46 -9.20 -35.83
N ALA A 387 -8.49 -8.67 -34.61
CA ALA A 387 -7.63 -9.13 -33.52
C ALA A 387 -7.94 -10.58 -33.12
N GLN A 388 -9.24 -10.93 -33.06
CA GLN A 388 -9.68 -12.30 -32.76
C GLN A 388 -9.27 -13.28 -33.87
N ALA A 389 -9.47 -12.89 -35.15
CA ALA A 389 -9.08 -13.71 -36.30
C ALA A 389 -7.56 -13.93 -36.34
N LEU A 390 -6.75 -12.90 -36.05
CA LEU A 390 -5.30 -13.02 -35.98
C LEU A 390 -4.86 -13.96 -34.85
N ALA A 391 -5.48 -13.86 -33.68
CA ALA A 391 -5.20 -14.75 -32.55
C ALA A 391 -5.56 -16.21 -32.87
N GLN A 392 -6.69 -16.47 -33.53
CA GLN A 392 -7.09 -17.82 -33.96
C GLN A 392 -6.18 -18.38 -35.06
N ALA A 393 -5.84 -17.57 -36.06
CA ALA A 393 -4.94 -17.97 -37.15
C ALA A 393 -3.56 -18.36 -36.62
N GLU A 394 -3.03 -17.61 -35.66
CA GLU A 394 -1.75 -17.93 -35.01
C GLU A 394 -1.82 -19.16 -34.10
N ALA A 395 -2.96 -19.42 -33.45
CA ALA A 395 -3.16 -20.65 -32.69
C ALA A 395 -3.15 -21.90 -33.60
N LEU A 396 -3.66 -21.77 -34.83
CA LEU A 396 -3.65 -22.86 -35.83
C LEU A 396 -2.30 -23.00 -36.55
N PHE A 397 -1.63 -21.88 -36.81
CA PHE A 397 -0.35 -21.81 -37.53
C PHE A 397 0.64 -20.91 -36.76
N PRO A 398 1.34 -21.45 -35.75
CA PRO A 398 2.26 -20.68 -34.93
C PRO A 398 3.56 -20.40 -35.70
N VAL A 399 3.54 -19.41 -36.59
CA VAL A 399 4.68 -19.01 -37.43
C VAL A 399 5.49 -17.88 -36.79
N ILE A 400 4.92 -17.12 -35.84
CA ILE A 400 5.57 -15.98 -35.20
C ILE A 400 6.09 -16.38 -33.82
N GLU A 401 7.41 -16.27 -33.61
CA GLU A 401 8.06 -16.41 -32.30
C GLU A 401 7.69 -15.22 -31.38
N GLY A 402 6.51 -15.27 -30.76
CA GLY A 402 6.12 -14.40 -29.64
C GLY A 402 6.63 -14.94 -28.30
N SER A 403 6.17 -14.35 -27.20
CA SER A 403 6.29 -14.99 -25.88
C SER A 403 5.47 -16.29 -25.87
N ASN A 404 6.11 -17.41 -25.54
CA ASN A 404 5.48 -18.73 -25.46
C ASN A 404 5.22 -19.12 -24.00
N GLU A 405 4.91 -18.12 -23.17
CA GLU A 405 4.62 -18.32 -21.75
C GLU A 405 3.31 -19.09 -21.58
N ARG A 406 3.37 -20.17 -20.79
CA ARG A 406 2.27 -21.08 -20.57
C ARG A 406 2.15 -21.41 -19.10
N ASP A 407 0.92 -21.54 -18.64
CA ASP A 407 0.59 -22.20 -17.39
C ASP A 407 0.31 -23.68 -17.67
N PRO A 408 1.16 -24.62 -17.22
CA PRO A 408 0.99 -26.03 -17.49
C PRO A 408 -0.11 -26.69 -16.66
N PHE A 409 -0.61 -26.06 -15.59
CA PHE A 409 -1.59 -26.63 -14.68
C PHE A 409 -2.69 -25.61 -14.32
N PRO A 410 -3.41 -25.07 -15.32
CA PRO A 410 -4.40 -24.03 -15.08
C PRO A 410 -5.51 -24.55 -14.17
N LEU A 411 -5.99 -23.74 -13.24
CA LEU A 411 -7.07 -24.12 -12.33
C LEU A 411 -8.43 -23.96 -13.01
N MET A 412 -9.33 -24.92 -12.78
CA MET A 412 -10.71 -24.89 -13.30
C MET A 412 -11.62 -23.91 -12.55
N ARG A 413 -11.24 -23.52 -11.33
CA ARG A 413 -11.98 -22.58 -10.48
C ARG A 413 -11.04 -21.58 -9.82
N PRO A 414 -11.50 -20.35 -9.58
CA PRO A 414 -10.70 -19.39 -8.86
C PRO A 414 -10.46 -19.86 -7.41
N PRO A 415 -9.31 -19.51 -6.80
CA PRO A 415 -9.04 -19.77 -5.39
C PRO A 415 -10.07 -19.04 -4.51
N SER A 416 -10.41 -19.65 -3.37
CA SER A 416 -11.13 -18.94 -2.31
C SER A 416 -10.20 -17.97 -1.61
N LEU A 417 -10.63 -16.72 -1.48
CA LEU A 417 -9.89 -15.70 -0.72
C LEU A 417 -10.55 -15.53 0.66
N ASP A 418 -9.74 -15.48 1.70
CA ASP A 418 -10.18 -15.09 3.03
C ASP A 418 -9.93 -13.58 3.19
N LEU A 419 -10.89 -12.77 2.75
CA LEU A 419 -10.79 -11.32 2.80
C LEU A 419 -11.69 -10.77 3.94
N PRO A 420 -11.16 -9.92 4.84
CA PRO A 420 -11.97 -9.36 5.92
C PRO A 420 -13.05 -8.40 5.40
N ASP A 421 -14.28 -8.51 5.92
CA ASP A 421 -15.50 -7.79 5.49
C ASP A 421 -15.37 -6.25 5.33
N ARG A 422 -14.38 -5.63 5.98
CA ARG A 422 -14.25 -4.18 6.11
C ARG A 422 -13.30 -3.51 5.11
N ILE A 423 -12.66 -4.23 4.19
CA ILE A 423 -11.61 -3.59 3.36
C ILE A 423 -12.17 -2.69 2.25
N TRP A 424 -13.41 -2.88 1.82
CA TRP A 424 -13.97 -2.10 0.71
C TRP A 424 -14.45 -0.73 1.20
N PRO A 425 -14.11 0.36 0.48
CA PRO A 425 -14.73 1.65 0.76
C PRO A 425 -16.25 1.47 0.63
N SER A 426 -16.99 1.91 1.67
CA SER A 426 -18.45 1.86 1.67
C SER A 426 -18.97 2.41 0.34
N HIS A 427 -19.70 1.57 -0.41
CA HIS A 427 -20.27 1.97 -1.68
C HIS A 427 -21.06 3.27 -1.47
N PRO A 428 -20.78 4.37 -2.20
CA PRO A 428 -21.82 5.36 -2.38
C PRO A 428 -23.01 4.62 -2.98
N GLN A 429 -24.19 4.75 -2.36
CA GLN A 429 -25.45 4.14 -2.82
C GLN A 429 -25.48 4.17 -4.35
N ARG A 430 -25.66 3.00 -4.97
CA ARG A 430 -25.84 2.88 -6.42
C ARG A 430 -26.92 3.87 -6.85
N ARG A 431 -26.52 5.02 -7.39
CA ARG A 431 -27.42 5.83 -8.19
C ARG A 431 -27.67 5.00 -9.44
N SER A 432 -28.90 4.52 -9.59
CA SER A 432 -29.40 3.89 -10.81
C SER A 432 -28.90 4.69 -12.02
N PRO A 433 -28.33 4.03 -13.05
CA PRO A 433 -27.82 4.74 -14.22
C PRO A 433 -28.94 5.59 -14.79
N SER A 434 -28.68 6.89 -14.98
CA SER A 434 -29.59 7.75 -15.71
C SER A 434 -29.63 7.30 -17.19
N PRO A 435 -30.74 7.55 -17.90
CA PRO A 435 -31.01 7.00 -19.24
C PRO A 435 -30.05 7.35 -20.41
N PRO A 436 -29.13 8.35 -20.37
CA PRO A 436 -28.40 8.73 -21.58
C PRO A 436 -27.44 7.67 -22.15
N SER A 437 -26.94 6.73 -21.32
CA SER A 437 -25.97 5.72 -21.76
C SER A 437 -26.58 4.63 -22.65
N ALA A 438 -27.86 4.30 -22.48
CA ALA A 438 -28.54 3.31 -23.31
C ALA A 438 -28.82 3.82 -24.74
N PHE A 439 -29.02 5.13 -24.92
CA PHE A 439 -29.25 5.74 -26.24
C PHE A 439 -27.99 5.75 -27.11
N PHE A 440 -26.81 5.90 -26.51
CA PHE A 440 -25.54 5.88 -27.25
C PHE A 440 -25.21 4.50 -27.83
N SER A 441 -25.55 3.43 -27.10
CA SER A 441 -25.34 2.04 -27.56
C SER A 441 -26.27 1.66 -28.72
N LEU A 442 -27.54 2.09 -28.70
CA LEU A 442 -28.49 1.85 -29.79
C LEU A 442 -28.14 2.63 -31.07
N ALA A 443 -27.64 3.86 -30.94
CA ALA A 443 -27.22 4.65 -32.10
C ALA A 443 -26.03 4.02 -32.85
N MET A 444 -25.08 3.43 -32.12
CA MET A 444 -23.93 2.72 -32.72
C MET A 444 -24.33 1.40 -33.39
N PHE A 445 -25.37 0.71 -32.87
CA PHE A 445 -25.93 -0.49 -33.50
C PHE A 445 -26.71 -0.17 -34.78
N GLY A 446 -27.45 0.95 -34.80
CA GLY A 446 -28.17 1.42 -35.99
C GLY A 446 -27.25 1.91 -37.12
N ALA A 447 -26.13 2.55 -36.77
CA ALA A 447 -25.13 3.00 -37.74
C ALA A 447 -24.36 1.83 -38.38
N SER A 448 -24.11 0.75 -37.64
CA SER A 448 -23.43 -0.44 -38.16
C SER A 448 -24.32 -1.27 -39.08
N LEU A 449 -25.62 -1.37 -38.79
CA LEU A 449 -26.61 -2.02 -39.68
C LEU A 449 -26.83 -1.27 -41.00
N THR A 450 -26.79 0.07 -41.00
CA THR A 450 -26.95 0.87 -42.23
C THR A 450 -25.72 0.84 -43.14
N ILE A 451 -24.52 0.64 -42.57
CA ILE A 451 -23.29 0.42 -43.34
C ILE A 451 -23.31 -0.97 -43.99
N LEU A 452 -23.69 -2.01 -43.24
CA LEU A 452 -23.81 -3.38 -43.76
C LEU A 452 -24.90 -3.52 -44.85
N TRP A 453 -26.01 -2.79 -44.73
CA TRP A 453 -27.08 -2.82 -45.74
C TRP A 453 -26.70 -2.11 -47.06
N ARG A 454 -25.79 -1.13 -47.01
CA ARG A 454 -25.32 -0.41 -48.21
C ARG A 454 -24.28 -1.19 -49.02
N GLU A 455 -23.51 -2.08 -48.39
CA GLU A 455 -22.53 -2.92 -49.10
C GLU A 455 -23.16 -4.11 -49.82
N HIS A 456 -24.36 -4.55 -49.40
CA HIS A 456 -25.04 -5.70 -50.02
C HIS A 456 -25.81 -5.37 -51.32
N ARG A 457 -25.79 -4.10 -51.77
CA ARG A 457 -26.47 -3.60 -52.98
C ARG A 457 -25.52 -3.03 -54.04
N ARG A 458 -24.23 -3.38 -54.00
CA ARG A 458 -23.28 -3.08 -55.09
C ARG A 458 -22.83 -4.34 -55.79
#